data_AF-A0A166MCB0-F1
#
_entry.id   AF-A0A166MCB0-F1
#
_cell.length_a   1.000
_cell.length_b   1.000
_cell.length_c   1.000
_cell.angle_alpha   90.00
_cell.angle_beta   90.00
_cell.angle_gamma   90.00
#
_symmetry.space_group_name_H-M   'P 1'
#
loop_
_entity.id
_entity.type
_entity.pdbx_description
1 polymer ?
#
loop_
_entity_poly.entity_id
_entity_poly.type
_entity_poly.pdbx_seq_one_letter_code
_entity_poly.pdbx_strand_id
1 'polypeptide(L)'
;MPIVTEVGIGQLASQSSKSKLGANENFIQRVETLLAAPGCLKVVWDVMHEDNRVLVLLIEWATLEDHLNFRKSPVHDPHAKLFLLLLDEDDPVRYMYHYELTSSKIFSPEWPTLELLAFALNAASDYDEVLKVVEPITRTWDTEKRPWVVKRCIDEGEGARVMFVIARRSVEEQNEPKEAGSFKEAVEKAEGFWKSTDVYGHITP
;
A
#
# COMPACT_ATOMS: atom_id res chain seq x y z
N MET A 1 -10.59 10.65 -14.54
CA MET A 1 -9.22 10.24 -14.92
C MET A 1 -8.70 9.31 -13.84
N PRO A 2 -7.93 8.26 -14.18
CA PRO A 2 -7.39 7.34 -13.19
C PRO A 2 -6.42 8.09 -12.27
N ILE A 3 -6.56 7.88 -10.96
CA ILE A 3 -5.62 8.39 -9.96
C ILE A 3 -4.45 7.43 -9.91
N VAL A 4 -3.22 7.95 -9.88
CA VAL A 4 -2.03 7.14 -9.67
C VAL A 4 -1.69 7.11 -8.19
N THR A 5 -1.64 5.94 -7.58
CA THR A 5 -1.27 5.75 -6.19
C THR A 5 0.10 5.12 -6.07
N GLU A 6 0.95 5.75 -5.30
CA GLU A 6 2.20 5.19 -4.80
C GLU A 6 2.00 4.67 -3.38
N VAL A 7 2.45 3.45 -3.12
CA VAL A 7 2.46 2.82 -1.80
C VAL A 7 3.90 2.55 -1.42
N GLY A 8 4.42 3.31 -0.46
CA GLY A 8 5.72 3.10 0.16
C GLY A 8 5.57 2.35 1.47
N ILE A 9 6.28 1.24 1.62
CA ILE A 9 6.37 0.48 2.87
C ILE A 9 7.84 0.50 3.31
N GLY A 10 8.07 0.81 4.58
CA GLY A 10 9.38 1.12 5.15
C GLY A 10 9.50 0.65 6.59
N GLN A 11 10.51 -0.12 6.96
CA GLN A 11 10.83 -0.31 8.38
C GLN A 11 11.56 0.92 8.93
N LEU A 12 11.04 1.50 10.00
CA LEU A 12 11.61 2.61 10.74
C LEU A 12 12.83 2.17 11.52
N ALA A 13 13.84 3.05 11.58
CA ALA A 13 15.00 2.84 12.44
C ALA A 13 14.56 2.69 13.92
N SER A 14 15.24 1.85 14.69
CA SER A 14 14.90 1.50 16.08
C SER A 14 14.64 2.68 17.04
N GLN A 15 15.17 3.86 16.76
CA GLN A 15 14.94 5.07 17.55
C GLN A 15 13.70 5.87 17.16
N SER A 16 13.09 5.57 16.01
CA SER A 16 11.90 6.19 15.47
C SER A 16 10.65 5.45 15.96
N SER A 17 9.67 6.20 16.47
CA SER A 17 8.36 5.69 16.87
C SER A 17 7.26 6.58 16.27
N LYS A 18 6.02 6.07 16.15
CA LYS A 18 4.86 6.88 15.70
C LYS A 18 4.78 8.24 16.41
N SER A 19 4.92 8.23 17.74
CA SER A 19 4.91 9.44 18.58
C SER A 19 6.04 10.42 18.27
N LYS A 20 7.19 9.93 17.79
CA LYS A 20 8.32 10.77 17.39
C LYS A 20 8.18 11.25 15.94
N LEU A 21 7.57 10.48 15.05
CA LEU A 21 7.38 10.86 13.64
C LEU A 21 6.51 12.11 13.50
N GLY A 22 5.38 12.18 14.21
CA GLY A 22 4.48 13.33 14.17
C GLY A 22 5.07 14.63 14.74
N ALA A 23 6.19 14.55 15.45
CA ALA A 23 6.95 15.70 15.96
C ALA A 23 8.31 15.86 15.26
N ASN A 24 8.63 14.99 14.29
CA ASN A 24 9.89 15.02 13.57
C ASN A 24 9.78 16.02 12.42
N GLU A 25 10.46 17.17 12.56
CA GLU A 25 10.45 18.25 11.56
C GLU A 25 10.84 17.78 10.16
N ASN A 26 11.80 16.85 10.04
CA ASN A 26 12.20 16.30 8.75
C ASN A 26 11.09 15.47 8.10
N PHE A 27 10.29 14.76 8.91
CA PHE A 27 9.17 13.97 8.40
C PHE A 27 7.98 14.87 8.01
N ILE A 28 7.67 15.90 8.78
CA ILE A 28 6.63 16.89 8.44
C ILE A 28 7.01 17.62 7.15
N GLN A 29 8.23 18.14 7.06
CA GLN A 29 8.75 18.83 5.87
C GLN A 29 8.64 17.95 4.62
N ARG A 30 8.80 16.63 4.77
CA ARG A 30 8.63 15.69 3.68
C ARG A 30 7.19 15.59 3.21
N VAL A 31 6.23 15.40 4.12
CA VAL A 31 4.80 15.36 3.77
C VAL A 31 4.39 16.67 3.08
N GLU A 32 4.87 17.81 3.57
CA GLU A 32 4.65 19.13 2.96
C GLU A 32 5.27 19.25 1.57
N THR A 33 6.48 18.72 1.36
CA THR A 33 7.15 18.73 0.05
C THR A 33 6.36 17.93 -0.98
N LEU A 34 5.84 16.75 -0.60
CA LEU A 34 4.98 15.95 -1.46
C LEU A 34 3.68 16.69 -1.78
N LEU A 35 2.99 17.22 -0.76
CA LEU A 35 1.74 17.96 -0.94
C LEU A 35 1.91 19.23 -1.77
N ALA A 36 3.10 19.85 -1.77
CA ALA A 36 3.41 21.01 -2.59
C ALA A 36 3.77 20.65 -4.05
N ALA A 37 4.02 19.38 -4.36
CA ALA A 37 4.34 18.94 -5.71
C ALA A 37 3.11 19.07 -6.63
N PRO A 38 3.26 19.68 -7.83
CA PRO A 38 2.16 19.76 -8.79
C PRO A 38 1.58 18.37 -9.09
N GLY A 39 0.25 18.26 -9.01
CA GLY A 39 -0.48 17.02 -9.26
C GLY A 39 -0.51 16.04 -8.09
N CYS A 40 0.18 16.28 -6.98
CA CYS A 40 -0.07 15.53 -5.75
C CYS A 40 -1.44 15.91 -5.18
N LEU A 41 -2.32 14.93 -5.04
CA LEU A 41 -3.69 15.08 -4.53
C LEU A 41 -3.76 14.87 -3.03
N LYS A 42 -3.04 13.84 -2.54
CA LYS A 42 -3.15 13.39 -1.16
C LYS A 42 -1.90 12.64 -0.73
N VAL A 43 -1.53 12.81 0.54
CA VAL A 43 -0.53 12.00 1.22
C VAL A 43 -1.16 11.47 2.50
N VAL A 44 -1.17 10.15 2.68
CA VAL A 44 -1.57 9.47 3.93
C VAL A 44 -0.38 8.68 4.42
N TRP A 45 -0.17 8.67 5.73
CA TRP A 45 0.88 7.87 6.32
C TRP A 45 0.47 7.41 7.70
N ASP A 46 0.99 6.26 8.11
CA ASP A 46 0.97 5.81 9.49
C ASP A 46 1.97 4.68 9.69
N VAL A 47 2.16 4.23 10.92
CA VAL A 47 2.76 2.93 11.20
C VAL A 47 1.70 1.84 11.26
N MET A 48 2.07 0.62 10.91
CA MET A 48 1.21 -0.54 11.04
C MET A 48 0.84 -0.80 12.50
N HIS A 49 -0.40 -1.26 12.72
CA HIS A 49 -0.92 -1.61 14.03
C HIS A 49 -0.18 -2.82 14.63
N GLU A 50 0.14 -3.83 13.81
CA GLU A 50 0.80 -5.07 14.20
C GLU A 50 2.31 -4.95 14.37
N ASP A 51 2.95 -4.05 13.62
CA ASP A 51 4.36 -3.70 13.80
C ASP A 51 4.52 -2.18 13.70
N ASN A 52 4.64 -1.53 14.85
CA ASN A 52 4.76 -0.08 14.95
C ASN A 52 6.09 0.47 14.41
N ARG A 53 6.99 -0.40 13.94
CA ARG A 53 8.19 -0.04 13.21
C ARG A 53 7.93 0.01 11.70
N VAL A 54 6.85 -0.55 11.18
CA VAL A 54 6.59 -0.49 9.73
C VAL A 54 5.80 0.77 9.41
N LEU A 55 6.46 1.76 8.81
CA LEU A 55 5.84 2.93 8.21
C LEU A 55 5.24 2.56 6.86
N VAL A 56 4.01 3.02 6.67
CA VAL A 56 3.33 2.99 5.37
C VAL A 56 3.04 4.42 4.96
N LEU A 57 3.35 4.71 3.70
CA LEU A 57 3.14 5.98 3.02
C LEU A 57 2.32 5.72 1.76
N LEU A 58 1.28 6.51 1.56
CA LEU A 58 0.36 6.41 0.44
C LEU A 58 0.26 7.79 -0.20
N ILE A 59 0.55 7.88 -1.49
CA ILE A 59 0.54 9.15 -2.22
C ILE A 59 -0.39 8.99 -3.41
N GLU A 60 -1.37 9.89 -3.54
CA GLU A 60 -2.23 9.97 -4.71
C GLU A 60 -1.76 11.11 -5.62
N TRP A 61 -1.55 10.79 -6.88
CA TRP A 61 -1.19 11.69 -7.97
C TRP A 61 -2.35 11.79 -8.95
N ALA A 62 -2.59 12.99 -9.49
CA ALA A 62 -3.65 13.24 -10.45
C ALA A 62 -3.44 12.48 -11.76
N THR A 63 -2.17 12.31 -12.17
CA THR A 63 -1.77 11.53 -13.34
C THR A 63 -0.43 10.85 -13.11
N LEU A 64 -0.11 9.85 -13.94
CA LEU A 64 1.23 9.25 -13.98
C LEU A 64 2.29 10.27 -14.38
N GLU A 65 1.94 11.20 -15.28
CA GLU A 65 2.85 12.24 -15.75
C GLU A 65 3.26 13.18 -14.62
N ASP A 66 2.33 13.60 -13.75
CA ASP A 66 2.62 14.43 -12.58
C ASP A 66 3.63 13.76 -11.64
N HIS A 67 3.42 12.49 -11.33
CA HIS A 67 4.36 11.69 -10.54
C HIS A 67 5.74 11.61 -11.20
N LEU A 68 5.81 11.30 -12.50
CA LEU A 68 7.07 11.22 -13.24
C LEU A 68 7.79 12.59 -13.32
N ASN A 69 7.03 13.68 -13.40
CA ASN A 69 7.57 15.04 -13.38
C ASN A 69 8.13 15.38 -12.00
N PHE A 70 7.45 15.00 -10.91
CA PHE A 70 7.98 15.12 -9.56
C PHE A 70 9.31 14.35 -9.43
N ARG A 71 9.38 13.10 -9.90
CA ARG A 71 10.62 12.29 -9.86
C ARG A 71 11.81 12.91 -10.61
N LYS A 72 11.55 13.74 -11.62
CA LYS A 72 12.59 14.47 -12.38
C LYS A 72 12.92 15.84 -11.78
N SER A 73 12.15 16.29 -10.80
CA SER A 73 12.31 17.62 -10.21
C SER A 73 13.56 17.68 -9.32
N PRO A 74 14.19 18.86 -9.18
CA PRO A 74 15.37 19.03 -8.33
C PRO A 74 15.08 18.81 -6.83
N VAL A 75 13.81 18.80 -6.42
CA VAL A 75 13.40 18.56 -5.03
C VAL A 75 13.25 17.07 -4.70
N HIS A 76 13.11 16.21 -5.71
CA HIS A 76 12.90 14.77 -5.49
C HIS A 76 14.08 14.09 -4.81
N ASP A 77 15.31 14.28 -5.29
CA ASP A 77 16.46 13.57 -4.73
C ASP A 77 16.74 13.97 -3.27
N PRO A 78 16.70 15.26 -2.88
CA PRO A 78 16.71 15.66 -1.47
C PRO A 78 15.58 15.01 -0.66
N HIS A 79 14.35 15.01 -1.18
CA HIS A 79 13.19 14.39 -0.55
C HIS A 79 13.37 12.88 -0.34
N ALA A 80 13.84 12.16 -1.36
CA ALA A 80 14.08 10.72 -1.30
C ALA A 80 15.15 10.39 -0.25
N LYS A 81 16.25 11.16 -0.19
CA LYS A 81 17.30 10.99 0.82
C LYS A 81 16.76 11.17 2.24
N LEU A 82 15.92 12.17 2.48
CA LEU A 82 15.27 12.35 3.78
C LEU A 82 14.39 11.16 4.16
N PHE A 83 13.78 10.45 3.19
CA PHE A 83 13.09 9.19 3.49
C PHE A 83 14.02 8.15 4.06
N LEU A 84 15.18 7.99 3.42
CA LEU A 84 16.07 6.90 3.74
C LEU A 84 16.60 7.01 5.17
N LEU A 85 16.75 8.24 5.68
CA LEU A 85 17.17 8.52 7.06
C LEU A 85 16.15 8.10 8.12
N LEU A 86 14.89 7.90 7.76
CA LEU A 86 13.86 7.45 8.70
C LEU A 86 13.83 5.93 8.81
N LEU A 87 14.38 5.25 7.80
CA LEU A 87 14.31 3.82 7.66
C LEU A 87 15.53 3.15 8.31
N ASP A 88 15.32 1.94 8.77
CA ASP A 88 16.39 1.11 9.31
C ASP A 88 17.43 0.84 8.20
N GLU A 89 18.71 1.13 8.46
CA GLU A 89 19.77 0.91 7.45
C GLU A 89 20.07 -0.57 7.26
N ASP A 90 19.89 -1.38 8.31
CA ASP A 90 20.19 -2.81 8.32
C ASP A 90 19.03 -3.64 7.74
N ASP A 91 17.82 -3.11 7.81
CA ASP A 91 16.61 -3.75 7.29
C ASP A 91 15.64 -2.72 6.70
N PRO A 92 16.02 -2.03 5.61
CA PRO A 92 15.18 -1.04 4.97
C PRO A 92 14.17 -1.79 4.12
N VAL A 93 13.23 -2.55 4.71
CA VAL A 93 12.16 -3.17 3.93
C VAL A 93 11.50 -2.05 3.12
N ARG A 94 11.77 -2.02 1.82
CA ARG A 94 11.40 -0.92 0.92
C ARG A 94 10.67 -1.52 -0.25
N TYR A 95 9.35 -1.54 -0.11
CA TYR A 95 8.50 -1.75 -1.26
C TYR A 95 7.91 -0.40 -1.66
N MET A 96 8.19 0.00 -2.89
CA MET A 96 7.53 1.15 -3.52
C MET A 96 6.74 0.64 -4.70
N TYR A 97 5.43 0.64 -4.55
CA TYR A 97 4.54 0.19 -5.59
C TYR A 97 3.75 1.33 -6.19
N HIS A 98 3.55 1.30 -7.51
CA HIS A 98 2.82 2.34 -8.24
C HIS A 98 1.63 1.73 -8.98
N TYR A 99 0.46 2.35 -8.89
CA TYR A 99 -0.77 1.82 -9.44
C TYR A 99 -1.68 2.89 -10.00
N GLU A 100 -2.41 2.56 -11.06
CA GLU A 100 -3.62 3.31 -11.41
C GLU A 100 -4.81 2.71 -10.67
N LEU A 101 -5.37 3.45 -9.71
CA LEU A 101 -6.55 2.99 -8.98
C LEU A 101 -7.76 2.96 -9.93
N THR A 102 -8.46 1.83 -9.92
CA THR A 102 -9.77 1.69 -10.59
C THR A 102 -10.90 2.24 -9.73
N SER A 103 -10.70 2.37 -8.42
CA SER A 103 -11.64 2.96 -7.46
C SER A 103 -11.12 4.29 -6.95
N SER A 104 -11.89 5.36 -7.11
CA SER A 104 -11.53 6.72 -6.68
C SER A 104 -11.75 6.99 -5.18
N LYS A 105 -12.06 5.96 -4.38
CA LYS A 105 -12.57 6.13 -3.01
C LYS A 105 -11.73 5.47 -1.91
N ILE A 106 -10.56 4.93 -2.23
CA ILE A 106 -9.78 4.14 -1.25
C ILE A 106 -9.47 4.95 0.00
N PHE A 107 -9.17 6.23 -0.15
CA PHE A 107 -8.80 7.08 0.97
C PHE A 107 -9.90 8.11 1.26
N SER A 108 -10.89 7.72 2.07
CA SER A 108 -11.91 8.63 2.59
C SER A 108 -11.88 8.59 4.12
N PRO A 109 -12.20 9.70 4.83
CA PRO A 109 -12.46 9.68 6.26
C PRO A 109 -13.55 8.67 6.67
N GLU A 110 -14.42 8.26 5.73
CA GLU A 110 -15.40 7.20 5.95
C GLU A 110 -14.78 5.81 6.09
N TRP A 111 -13.55 5.61 5.60
CA TRP A 111 -12.85 4.32 5.59
C TRP A 111 -11.43 4.49 6.15
N PRO A 112 -11.29 4.80 7.45
CA PRO A 112 -10.00 5.07 8.05
C PRO A 112 -9.11 3.82 8.08
N THR A 113 -9.67 2.62 8.20
CA THR A 113 -8.82 1.43 8.33
C THR A 113 -8.36 0.94 6.96
N LEU A 114 -7.05 0.73 6.80
CA LEU A 114 -6.46 0.16 5.58
C LEU A 114 -5.77 -1.17 5.87
N GLU A 115 -6.02 -2.16 5.02
CA GLU A 115 -5.30 -3.45 4.97
C GLU A 115 -4.51 -3.53 3.68
N LEU A 116 -3.24 -3.95 3.78
CA LEU A 116 -2.30 -4.10 2.67
C LEU A 116 -1.81 -5.54 2.59
N LEU A 117 -2.34 -6.32 1.66
CA LEU A 117 -1.88 -7.71 1.48
C LEU A 117 -1.00 -7.78 0.23
N ALA A 118 0.23 -8.25 0.35
CA ALA A 118 1.08 -8.51 -0.81
C ALA A 118 1.44 -9.99 -0.89
N PHE A 119 1.16 -10.59 -2.04
CA PHE A 119 1.41 -12.00 -2.27
C PHE A 119 2.44 -12.15 -3.38
N ALA A 120 3.60 -12.74 -3.07
CA ALA A 120 4.58 -13.06 -4.09
C ALA A 120 4.08 -14.26 -4.91
N LEU A 121 4.14 -14.15 -6.23
CA LEU A 121 3.73 -15.20 -7.14
C LEU A 121 4.85 -16.19 -7.38
N ASN A 122 4.49 -17.47 -7.53
CA ASN A 122 5.40 -18.45 -8.11
C ASN A 122 5.82 -18.00 -9.52
N ALA A 123 7.08 -18.24 -9.90
CA ALA A 123 7.59 -17.80 -11.20
C ALA A 123 6.82 -18.41 -12.40
N ALA A 124 6.18 -19.55 -12.20
CA ALA A 124 5.34 -20.23 -13.18
C ALA A 124 3.86 -19.79 -13.16
N SER A 125 3.44 -18.95 -12.20
CA SER A 125 2.06 -18.50 -12.10
C SER A 125 1.72 -17.56 -13.24
N ASP A 126 0.67 -17.90 -13.99
CA ASP A 126 0.05 -16.99 -14.94
C ASP A 126 -0.79 -15.95 -14.19
N TYR A 127 -0.52 -14.66 -14.44
CA TYR A 127 -1.16 -13.58 -13.70
C TYR A 127 -2.67 -13.47 -13.99
N ASP A 128 -3.10 -13.76 -15.21
CA ASP A 128 -4.52 -13.66 -15.58
C ASP A 128 -5.29 -14.80 -14.91
N GLU A 129 -4.70 -15.99 -14.78
CA GLU A 129 -5.26 -17.09 -13.99
C GLU A 129 -5.33 -16.75 -12.50
N VAL A 130 -4.29 -16.11 -11.94
CA VAL A 130 -4.35 -15.61 -10.56
C VAL A 130 -5.51 -14.64 -10.40
N LEU A 131 -5.65 -13.64 -11.27
CA LEU A 131 -6.73 -12.67 -11.20
C LEU A 131 -8.12 -13.33 -11.25
N LYS A 132 -8.32 -14.37 -12.07
CA LYS A 132 -9.59 -15.12 -12.11
C LYS A 132 -9.94 -15.77 -10.77
N VAL A 133 -8.93 -16.13 -9.98
CA VAL A 133 -9.12 -16.73 -8.65
C VAL A 133 -9.32 -15.68 -7.57
N VAL A 134 -8.62 -14.54 -7.63
CA VAL A 134 -8.72 -13.49 -6.60
C VAL A 134 -9.82 -12.45 -6.83
N GLU A 135 -10.25 -12.22 -8.07
CA GLU A 135 -11.35 -11.29 -8.36
C GLU A 135 -12.69 -11.73 -7.71
N PRO A 136 -13.07 -13.02 -7.66
CA PRO A 136 -14.23 -13.45 -6.88
C PRO A 136 -14.13 -13.09 -5.39
N ILE A 137 -12.93 -13.13 -4.80
CA ILE A 137 -12.70 -12.72 -3.40
C ILE A 137 -13.09 -11.25 -3.24
N THR A 138 -12.64 -10.41 -4.16
CA THR A 138 -12.89 -8.98 -4.06
C THR A 138 -14.34 -8.61 -4.34
N ARG A 139 -15.06 -9.40 -5.14
CA ARG A 139 -16.52 -9.26 -5.31
C ARG A 139 -17.30 -9.53 -4.02
N THR A 140 -16.82 -10.42 -3.15
CA THR A 140 -17.43 -10.58 -1.80
C THR A 140 -17.26 -9.36 -0.92
N TRP A 141 -16.28 -8.49 -1.22
CA TRP A 141 -16.09 -7.22 -0.54
C TRP A 141 -16.88 -6.07 -1.20
N ASP A 142 -17.21 -6.22 -2.48
CA ASP A 142 -17.88 -5.20 -3.30
C ASP A 142 -19.39 -5.07 -3.01
N THR A 143 -20.01 -6.10 -2.40
CA THR A 143 -21.44 -6.09 -2.02
C THR A 143 -21.82 -4.94 -1.09
N GLU A 144 -20.85 -4.27 -0.49
CA GLU A 144 -21.05 -3.17 0.45
C GLU A 144 -20.52 -1.81 -0.03
N LYS A 145 -20.12 -1.68 -1.30
CA LYS A 145 -19.47 -0.47 -1.85
C LYS A 145 -18.17 -0.10 -1.11
N ARG A 146 -17.49 -1.10 -0.53
CA ARG A 146 -16.22 -0.92 0.17
C ARG A 146 -15.11 -0.65 -0.85
N PRO A 147 -14.28 0.40 -0.70
CA PRO A 147 -13.18 0.64 -1.62
C PRO A 147 -12.11 -0.45 -1.51
N TRP A 148 -11.73 -1.05 -2.64
CA TRP A 148 -10.60 -1.97 -2.72
C TRP A 148 -9.92 -1.86 -4.09
N VAL A 149 -8.64 -2.26 -4.15
CA VAL A 149 -7.88 -2.41 -5.39
C VAL A 149 -7.01 -3.66 -5.34
N VAL A 150 -6.93 -4.37 -6.47
CA VAL A 150 -6.01 -5.49 -6.71
C VAL A 150 -5.13 -5.15 -7.89
N LYS A 151 -3.81 -5.29 -7.73
CA LYS A 151 -2.85 -5.01 -8.80
C LYS A 151 -1.66 -5.94 -8.79
N ARG A 152 -1.19 -6.25 -10.01
CA ARG A 152 0.14 -6.79 -10.23
C ARG A 152 1.17 -5.75 -9.86
N CYS A 153 2.18 -6.19 -9.13
CA CYS A 153 3.45 -5.50 -8.99
C CYS A 153 4.50 -6.39 -9.63
N ILE A 154 5.44 -5.80 -10.35
CA ILE A 154 6.63 -6.53 -10.78
C ILE A 154 7.77 -5.84 -10.09
N ASP A 155 8.42 -6.56 -9.19
CA ASP A 155 9.62 -6.08 -8.53
C ASP A 155 10.85 -6.63 -9.27
N GLU A 156 11.83 -5.77 -9.53
CA GLU A 156 13.04 -6.14 -10.27
C GLU A 156 13.88 -7.09 -9.42
N GLY A 157 13.85 -8.39 -9.77
CA GLY A 157 14.64 -9.44 -9.11
C GLY A 157 13.87 -10.28 -8.10
N GLU A 158 12.71 -9.83 -7.61
CA GLU A 158 11.89 -10.61 -6.66
C GLU A 158 10.68 -11.31 -7.31
N GLY A 159 10.36 -10.95 -8.55
CA GLY A 159 9.27 -11.55 -9.31
C GLY A 159 7.97 -10.77 -9.23
N ALA A 160 6.89 -11.37 -9.73
CA ALA A 160 5.58 -10.73 -9.71
C ALA A 160 4.95 -10.88 -8.32
N ARG A 161 4.28 -9.83 -7.85
CA ARG A 161 3.45 -9.82 -6.64
C ARG A 161 2.03 -9.41 -7.01
N VAL A 162 1.06 -9.80 -6.20
CA VAL A 162 -0.31 -9.25 -6.24
C VAL A 162 -0.52 -8.49 -4.95
N MET A 163 -0.86 -7.20 -5.05
CA MET A 163 -1.18 -6.39 -3.88
C MET A 163 -2.66 -6.08 -3.81
N PHE A 164 -3.21 -6.21 -2.61
CA PHE A 164 -4.56 -5.83 -2.24
C PHE A 164 -4.45 -4.60 -1.34
N VAL A 165 -5.17 -3.55 -1.71
CA VAL A 165 -5.36 -2.36 -0.89
C VAL A 165 -6.84 -2.30 -0.55
N ILE A 166 -7.17 -2.42 0.73
CA ILE A 166 -8.55 -2.63 1.18
C ILE A 166 -8.88 -1.61 2.25
N ALA A 167 -9.87 -0.77 2.00
CA ALA A 167 -10.35 0.21 2.97
C ALA A 167 -11.58 -0.31 3.73
N ARG A 168 -11.66 0.01 5.03
CA ARG A 168 -12.67 -0.43 6.00
C ARG A 168 -13.00 0.69 6.99
N ARG A 169 -14.18 0.64 7.62
CA ARG A 169 -14.57 1.63 8.63
C ARG A 169 -13.87 1.39 9.95
N SER A 170 -13.58 0.13 10.25
CA SER A 170 -12.87 -0.29 11.45
C SER A 170 -12.12 -1.61 11.25
N VAL A 171 -11.25 -1.95 12.22
CA VAL A 171 -10.54 -3.23 12.29
C VAL A 171 -11.51 -4.40 12.45
N GLU A 172 -12.63 -4.21 13.16
CA GLU A 172 -13.66 -5.24 13.34
C GLU A 172 -14.32 -5.60 12.02
N GLU A 173 -14.71 -4.62 11.21
CA GLU A 173 -15.33 -4.82 9.89
C GLU A 173 -14.40 -5.57 8.91
N GLN A 174 -13.09 -5.43 9.09
CA GLN A 174 -12.10 -6.14 8.29
C GLN A 174 -12.09 -7.65 8.55
N ASN A 175 -12.42 -8.07 9.77
CA ASN A 175 -12.37 -9.47 10.15
C ASN A 175 -13.65 -10.24 9.78
N GLU A 176 -14.78 -9.55 9.55
CA GLU A 176 -16.06 -10.20 9.21
C GLU A 176 -15.99 -11.07 7.93
N PRO A 177 -15.40 -10.62 6.80
CA PRO A 177 -15.36 -11.43 5.58
C PRO A 177 -14.45 -12.65 5.70
N LYS A 178 -13.47 -12.65 6.61
CA LYS A 178 -12.50 -13.74 6.79
C LYS A 178 -13.15 -15.02 7.30
N GLU A 179 -14.30 -14.89 7.97
CA GLU A 179 -15.06 -16.03 8.46
C GLU A 179 -16.07 -16.59 7.46
N ALA A 180 -16.29 -15.91 6.33
CA ALA A 180 -17.16 -16.42 5.28
C ALA A 180 -16.51 -17.63 4.58
N GLY A 181 -17.28 -18.70 4.38
CA GLY A 181 -16.79 -19.92 3.72
C GLY A 181 -16.26 -19.65 2.29
N SER A 182 -16.83 -18.68 1.58
CA SER A 182 -16.38 -18.27 0.25
C SER A 182 -15.00 -17.61 0.25
N PHE A 183 -14.64 -16.88 1.32
CA PHE A 183 -13.30 -16.31 1.45
C PHE A 183 -12.26 -17.42 1.66
N LYS A 184 -12.53 -18.35 2.58
CA LYS A 184 -11.64 -19.50 2.87
C LYS A 184 -11.39 -20.35 1.63
N GLU A 185 -12.45 -20.73 0.91
CA GLU A 185 -12.34 -21.52 -0.33
C GLU A 185 -11.49 -20.81 -1.39
N ALA A 186 -11.61 -19.49 -1.51
CA ALA A 186 -10.87 -18.75 -2.51
C ALA A 186 -9.41 -18.51 -2.11
N VAL A 187 -9.12 -18.35 -0.81
CA VAL A 187 -7.74 -18.36 -0.30
C VAL A 187 -7.08 -19.71 -0.57
N GLU A 188 -7.74 -20.82 -0.26
CA GLU A 188 -7.26 -22.19 -0.52
C GLU A 188 -6.94 -22.41 -2.01
N LYS A 189 -7.82 -21.95 -2.91
CA LYS A 189 -7.56 -21.99 -4.37
C LYS A 189 -6.35 -21.14 -4.76
N ALA A 190 -6.14 -20.04 -4.07
CA ALA A 190 -5.07 -19.11 -4.37
C ALA A 190 -3.71 -19.60 -3.85
N GLU A 191 -3.67 -20.46 -2.81
CA GLU A 191 -2.43 -21.00 -2.23
C GLU A 191 -1.50 -21.66 -3.26
N GLY A 192 -2.05 -22.31 -4.29
CA GLY A 192 -1.26 -22.89 -5.36
C GLY A 192 -0.43 -21.89 -6.19
N PHE A 193 -0.77 -20.60 -6.13
CA PHE A 193 -0.10 -19.55 -6.90
C PHE A 193 0.95 -18.77 -6.10
N TRP A 194 0.92 -18.87 -4.77
CA TRP A 194 1.75 -18.08 -3.89
C TRP A 194 3.11 -18.74 -3.63
N LYS A 195 4.17 -17.94 -3.71
CA LYS A 195 5.53 -18.31 -3.27
C LYS A 195 5.71 -17.97 -1.79
N SER A 196 5.23 -16.79 -1.40
CA SER A 196 5.23 -16.29 -0.04
C SER A 196 4.11 -15.27 0.14
N THR A 197 3.69 -15.08 1.38
CA THR A 197 2.67 -14.11 1.75
C THR A 197 3.31 -13.08 2.68
N ASP A 198 3.34 -11.82 2.25
CA ASP A 198 3.70 -10.70 3.11
C ASP A 198 2.40 -9.99 3.50
N VAL A 199 2.00 -10.14 4.75
CA VAL A 199 0.84 -9.43 5.28
C VAL A 199 1.33 -8.13 5.91
N TYR A 200 1.08 -7.02 5.23
CA TYR A 200 1.28 -5.68 5.79
C TYR A 200 -0.04 -5.29 6.46
N GLY A 201 -0.06 -5.41 7.78
CA GLY A 201 -1.22 -5.23 8.65
C GLY A 201 -1.93 -3.87 8.59
N HIS A 202 -2.74 -3.61 9.60
CA HIS A 202 -3.74 -2.55 9.61
C HIS A 202 -3.11 -1.18 9.82
N ILE A 203 -3.63 -0.16 9.13
CA ILE A 203 -3.34 1.25 9.40
C ILE A 203 -4.63 1.93 9.80
N THR A 204 -4.60 2.78 10.84
CA THR A 204 -5.71 3.64 11.24
C THR A 204 -5.20 5.08 11.36
N PRO A 205 -5.35 5.91 10.31
CA PRO A 205 -4.95 7.31 10.26
C PRO A 205 -5.51 8.14 11.42
#